data_AF-A0A8J6KLQ9-F1
#
_entry.id   AF-A0A8J6KLQ9-F1
#
_cell.length_a   1.000
_cell.length_b   1.000
_cell.length_c   1.000
_cell.angle_alpha   90.00
_cell.angle_beta   90.00
_cell.angle_gamma   90.00
#
_symmetry.space_group_name_H-M   'P 1'
#
loop_
_entity.id
_entity.type
_entity.pdbx_description
1 polymer ?
#
loop_
_entity_poly.entity_id
_entity_poly.type
_entity_poly.pdbx_seq_one_letter_code
_entity_poly.pdbx_strand_id
1 'polypeptide(L)'
;MVLTEAAGGMVLSDEPAATTAAEEEEEEVEDDALSSGAALEEFGESAETRALLGSLPAVHGERAAREVAEERFRVIMDKYQEQPHLLDPHLEWMMNSLLDLVQDETSLPGLVHLAFKFLYIITKTWETRYMLLLWLSVTCLIPFDFSRLDGNLPSQPGETRTPIMDRILQVAESYLVVSDKARDAAAVLVSKFIVRPDVKQRKMASFLDWSLCTLAHSSFQTIEGVIVMDGMLQALVSTRDSLWICGTVFPN
;
A
#
# COMPACT_ATOMS: atom_id res chain seq x y z
N MET A 1 -18.23 -45.13 -80.48
CA MET A 1 -18.91 -46.16 -79.67
C MET A 1 -19.61 -45.41 -78.54
N VAL A 2 -20.78 -44.84 -78.84
CA VAL A 2 -22.11 -45.38 -78.48
C VAL A 2 -22.26 -45.47 -76.95
N LEU A 3 -23.10 -44.56 -76.45
CA LEU A 3 -23.71 -44.46 -75.12
C LEU A 3 -24.71 -45.59 -74.89
N THR A 4 -24.82 -46.07 -73.65
CA THR A 4 -26.09 -46.30 -72.89
C THR A 4 -25.77 -46.85 -71.48
N GLU A 5 -26.20 -46.18 -70.39
CA GLU A 5 -27.36 -46.52 -69.51
C GLU A 5 -27.11 -47.77 -68.61
N ALA A 6 -27.60 -47.96 -67.38
CA ALA A 6 -28.65 -47.32 -66.59
C ALA A 6 -28.59 -47.83 -65.12
N ALA A 7 -29.22 -47.06 -64.23
CA ALA A 7 -30.10 -47.42 -63.11
C ALA A 7 -29.78 -48.56 -62.10
N GLY A 8 -29.92 -48.19 -60.81
CA GLY A 8 -30.89 -48.82 -59.89
C GLY A 8 -30.43 -50.02 -59.07
N GLY A 9 -30.44 -49.88 -57.74
CA GLY A 9 -30.28 -51.03 -56.82
C GLY A 9 -30.23 -50.62 -55.35
N MET A 10 -31.36 -50.73 -54.69
CA MET A 10 -31.59 -50.63 -53.24
C MET A 10 -31.22 -51.97 -52.58
N VAL A 11 -30.59 -52.00 -51.39
CA VAL A 11 -30.74 -53.03 -50.32
C VAL A 11 -29.90 -52.65 -49.09
N LEU A 12 -30.52 -52.91 -47.93
CA LEU A 12 -30.10 -52.66 -46.56
C LEU A 12 -29.01 -53.61 -46.03
N SER A 13 -28.46 -53.20 -44.87
CA SER A 13 -27.88 -54.00 -43.77
C SER A 13 -26.35 -54.11 -43.76
N ASP A 14 -25.68 -53.38 -42.85
CA ASP A 14 -25.30 -53.98 -41.56
C ASP A 14 -24.78 -52.92 -40.54
N GLU A 15 -25.12 -53.20 -39.28
CA GLU A 15 -24.71 -52.69 -37.97
C GLU A 15 -23.90 -51.38 -37.77
N PRO A 16 -24.32 -50.51 -36.83
CA PRO A 16 -23.46 -49.49 -36.25
C PRO A 16 -22.63 -50.07 -35.10
N ALA A 17 -21.30 -50.05 -35.24
CA ALA A 17 -20.39 -50.20 -34.12
C ALA A 17 -20.54 -48.98 -33.20
N ALA A 18 -21.22 -49.17 -32.07
CA ALA A 18 -21.24 -48.24 -30.95
C ALA A 18 -19.83 -48.15 -30.36
N THR A 19 -19.02 -47.22 -30.87
CA THR A 19 -17.90 -46.69 -30.11
C THR A 19 -18.49 -45.67 -29.14
N THR A 20 -18.54 -46.06 -27.87
CA THR A 20 -18.80 -45.17 -26.76
C THR A 20 -17.69 -44.12 -26.75
N ALA A 21 -17.98 -42.93 -27.28
CA ALA A 21 -17.23 -41.74 -26.95
C ALA A 21 -17.45 -41.51 -25.44
N ALA A 22 -16.47 -41.90 -24.63
CA ALA A 22 -16.33 -41.36 -23.30
C ALA A 22 -16.09 -39.87 -23.48
N GLU A 23 -17.10 -39.07 -23.16
CA GLU A 23 -16.93 -37.67 -22.84
C GLU A 23 -16.06 -37.65 -21.58
N GLU A 24 -14.76 -37.44 -21.78
CA GLU A 24 -13.86 -37.01 -20.71
C GLU A 24 -14.34 -35.61 -20.33
N GLU A 25 -15.23 -35.54 -19.33
CA GLU A 25 -15.45 -34.34 -18.55
C GLU A 25 -14.11 -34.03 -17.86
N GLU A 26 -13.31 -33.18 -18.49
CA GLU A 26 -12.27 -32.43 -17.80
C GLU A 26 -12.98 -31.56 -16.76
N GLU A 27 -13.17 -32.11 -15.55
CA GLU A 27 -13.31 -31.29 -14.35
C GLU A 27 -12.04 -30.43 -14.27
N GLU A 28 -12.13 -29.20 -14.78
CA GLU A 28 -11.29 -28.12 -14.28
C GLU A 28 -11.61 -28.00 -12.79
N VAL A 29 -10.81 -28.71 -11.98
CA VAL A 29 -10.62 -28.36 -10.59
C VAL A 29 -9.99 -26.98 -10.64
N GLU A 30 -10.83 -25.95 -10.56
CA GLU A 30 -10.44 -24.63 -10.10
C GLU A 30 -9.75 -24.86 -8.75
N ASP A 31 -8.43 -24.96 -8.80
CA ASP A 31 -7.58 -25.01 -7.63
C ASP A 31 -7.64 -23.60 -7.03
N ASP A 32 -8.70 -23.39 -6.26
CA ASP A 32 -9.08 -22.18 -5.52
C ASP A 32 -8.12 -21.96 -4.33
N ALA A 33 -6.83 -22.07 -4.64
CA ALA A 33 -5.70 -21.81 -3.75
C ALA A 33 -5.00 -20.50 -4.15
N LEU A 34 -5.78 -19.51 -4.63
CA LEU A 34 -5.33 -18.12 -4.70
C LEU A 34 -5.62 -17.43 -3.36
N SER A 35 -4.64 -17.59 -2.47
CA SER A 35 -4.23 -16.60 -1.47
C SER A 35 -5.36 -15.96 -0.66
N SER A 36 -5.66 -16.59 0.47
CA SER A 36 -6.27 -15.97 1.65
C SER A 36 -5.49 -14.72 2.10
N GLY A 37 -5.74 -13.61 1.44
CA GLY A 37 -5.82 -12.31 2.09
C GLY A 37 -7.26 -12.17 2.55
N ALA A 38 -7.63 -12.87 3.63
CA ALA A 38 -8.93 -12.66 4.24
C ALA A 38 -9.04 -11.17 4.56
N ALA A 39 -9.86 -10.45 3.78
CA ALA A 39 -10.38 -9.17 4.21
C ALA A 39 -11.01 -9.44 5.58
N LEU A 40 -10.44 -8.86 6.63
CA LEU A 40 -10.95 -9.07 7.97
C LEU A 40 -12.34 -8.41 7.96
N GLU A 41 -13.41 -9.18 8.07
CA GLU A 41 -14.76 -8.62 8.00
C GLU A 41 -15.12 -7.83 9.28
N GLU A 42 -14.39 -8.06 10.37
CA GLU A 42 -14.65 -7.46 11.68
C GLU A 42 -13.37 -7.30 12.53
N PHE A 43 -13.37 -6.34 13.46
CA PHE A 43 -12.33 -6.17 14.48
C PHE A 43 -12.43 -7.27 15.56
N GLY A 44 -11.96 -8.47 15.21
CA GLY A 44 -11.94 -9.65 16.08
C GLY A 44 -11.23 -9.45 17.43
N GLU A 45 -10.24 -8.55 17.48
CA GLU A 45 -9.43 -8.29 18.66
C GLU A 45 -9.99 -7.18 19.57
N SER A 46 -11.24 -6.77 19.35
CA SER A 46 -11.93 -5.75 20.16
C SER A 46 -11.98 -6.10 21.66
N ALA A 47 -12.31 -7.35 21.98
CA ALA A 47 -12.39 -7.82 23.37
C ALA A 47 -10.99 -7.86 24.03
N GLU A 48 -9.96 -8.29 23.29
CA GLU A 48 -8.57 -8.32 23.77
C GLU A 48 -8.06 -6.89 24.01
N THR A 49 -8.30 -5.99 23.06
CA THR A 49 -7.90 -4.58 23.17
C THR A 49 -8.56 -3.90 24.36
N ARG A 50 -9.84 -4.19 24.61
CA ARG A 50 -10.57 -3.67 25.77
C ARG A 50 -10.03 -4.24 27.09
N ALA A 51 -9.67 -5.52 27.12
CA ALA A 51 -9.02 -6.14 28.27
C ALA A 51 -7.63 -5.53 28.54
N LEU A 52 -6.84 -5.30 27.49
CA LEU A 52 -5.54 -4.63 27.57
C LEU A 52 -5.67 -3.22 28.14
N LEU A 53 -6.58 -2.40 27.60
CA LEU A 53 -6.83 -1.03 28.10
C LEU A 53 -7.36 -1.03 29.53
N GLY A 54 -8.25 -1.96 29.90
CA GLY A 54 -8.74 -2.12 31.26
C GLY A 54 -7.70 -2.61 32.26
N SER A 55 -6.64 -3.29 31.79
CA SER A 55 -5.53 -3.77 32.63
C SER A 55 -4.45 -2.72 32.91
N LEU A 56 -4.45 -1.59 32.17
CA LEU A 56 -3.44 -0.52 32.31
C LEU A 56 -3.24 -0.01 33.74
N PRO A 57 -4.30 0.20 34.55
CA PRO A 57 -4.14 0.63 35.95
C PRO A 57 -3.41 -0.41 36.82
N ALA A 58 -3.58 -1.71 36.54
CA ALA A 58 -2.93 -2.77 37.30
C ALA A 58 -1.47 -2.99 36.85
N VAL A 59 -1.20 -2.76 35.57
CA VAL A 59 0.09 -3.05 34.92
C VAL A 59 1.11 -1.90 35.08
N HIS A 60 0.68 -0.70 35.48
CA HIS A 60 1.55 0.48 35.55
C HIS A 60 2.82 0.30 36.41
N GLY A 61 2.79 -0.61 37.39
CA GLY A 61 3.84 -0.79 38.39
C GLY A 61 4.91 -1.79 37.99
N GLU A 62 4.59 -2.68 37.03
CA GLU A 62 5.47 -3.77 36.63
C GLU A 62 5.98 -3.56 35.21
N ARG A 63 7.29 -3.32 35.09
CA ARG A 63 7.93 -3.00 33.80
C ARG A 63 7.73 -4.08 32.74
N ALA A 64 7.86 -5.35 33.12
CA ALA A 64 7.71 -6.47 32.19
C ALA A 64 6.26 -6.57 31.66
N ALA A 65 5.27 -6.46 32.55
CA ALA A 65 3.87 -6.48 32.16
C ALA A 65 3.49 -5.29 31.27
N ARG A 66 4.07 -4.11 31.54
CA ARG A 66 3.93 -2.91 30.68
C ARG A 66 4.45 -3.15 29.27
N GLU A 67 5.67 -3.68 29.16
CA GLU A 67 6.31 -3.95 27.86
C GLU A 67 5.50 -5.00 27.06
N VAL A 68 4.96 -6.03 27.73
CA VAL A 68 4.08 -7.02 27.09
C VAL A 68 2.76 -6.40 26.61
N ALA A 69 2.11 -5.56 27.43
CA ALA A 69 0.87 -4.91 27.06
C ALA A 69 1.07 -3.93 25.89
N GLU A 70 2.16 -3.16 25.91
CA GLU A 70 2.53 -2.25 24.80
C GLU A 70 2.79 -3.03 23.50
N GLU A 71 3.56 -4.11 23.56
CA GLU A 71 3.89 -4.90 22.37
C GLU A 71 2.64 -5.57 21.80
N ARG A 72 1.78 -6.14 22.64
CA ARG A 72 0.52 -6.73 22.17
C ARG A 72 -0.40 -5.70 21.55
N PHE A 73 -0.57 -4.55 22.20
CA PHE A 73 -1.38 -3.47 21.64
C PHE A 73 -0.83 -2.99 20.31
N ARG A 74 0.51 -2.88 20.18
CA ARG A 74 1.17 -2.55 18.92
C ARG A 74 0.89 -3.59 17.84
N VAL A 75 1.06 -4.88 18.12
CA VAL A 75 0.82 -5.96 17.15
C VAL A 75 -0.63 -5.96 16.66
N ILE A 76 -1.60 -5.74 17.56
CA ILE A 76 -3.01 -5.59 17.19
C ILE A 76 -3.19 -4.36 16.30
N MET A 77 -2.69 -3.20 16.72
CA MET A 77 -2.80 -1.97 15.94
C MET A 77 -2.07 -2.05 14.60
N ASP A 78 -1.02 -2.87 14.46
CA ASP A 78 -0.27 -3.16 13.22
C ASP A 78 -1.06 -4.08 12.26
N LYS A 79 -1.82 -5.05 12.80
CA LYS A 79 -2.63 -5.99 12.00
C LYS A 79 -3.75 -5.31 11.21
N TYR A 80 -4.37 -4.28 11.77
CA TYR A 80 -5.53 -3.61 11.18
C TYR A 80 -5.19 -2.32 10.40
N GLN A 81 -3.91 -2.01 10.20
CA GLN A 81 -3.47 -0.76 9.53
C GLN A 81 -3.87 -0.68 8.07
N GLU A 82 -3.93 -1.82 7.41
CA GLU A 82 -4.28 -1.94 6.00
C GLU A 82 -5.78 -1.70 5.76
N GLN A 83 -6.61 -1.82 6.81
CA GLN A 83 -8.08 -1.73 6.75
C GLN A 83 -8.62 -0.79 7.85
N PRO A 84 -8.36 0.53 7.76
CA PRO A 84 -8.72 1.49 8.82
C PRO A 84 -10.22 1.55 9.10
N HIS A 85 -11.06 1.27 8.09
CA HIS A 85 -12.52 1.22 8.25
C HIS A 85 -13.00 0.23 9.32
N LEU A 86 -12.21 -0.81 9.63
CA LEU A 86 -12.50 -1.77 10.70
C LEU A 86 -12.12 -1.22 12.07
N LEU A 87 -11.11 -0.34 12.14
CA LEU A 87 -10.67 0.30 13.38
C LEU A 87 -11.49 1.54 13.70
N ASP A 88 -11.90 2.32 12.70
CA ASP A 88 -12.50 3.66 12.87
C ASP A 88 -13.67 3.69 13.88
N PRO A 89 -14.65 2.76 13.86
CA PRO A 89 -15.74 2.75 14.86
C PRO A 89 -15.24 2.44 16.28
N HIS A 90 -14.08 1.80 16.40
CA HIS A 90 -13.51 1.38 17.66
C HIS A 90 -12.48 2.35 18.24
N LEU A 91 -11.89 3.21 17.41
CA LEU A 91 -10.94 4.25 17.85
C LEU A 91 -11.57 5.22 18.83
N GLU A 92 -12.85 5.57 18.64
CA GLU A 92 -13.56 6.51 19.51
C GLU A 92 -13.61 6.03 20.97
N TRP A 93 -14.05 4.77 21.20
CA TRP A 93 -14.12 4.25 22.56
C TRP A 93 -12.74 3.96 23.16
N MET A 94 -11.75 3.57 22.34
CA MET A 94 -10.37 3.39 22.80
C MET A 94 -9.75 4.72 23.25
N MET A 95 -9.95 5.78 22.46
CA MET A 95 -9.50 7.12 22.78
C MET A 95 -10.17 7.67 24.03
N ASN A 96 -11.50 7.57 24.13
CA ASN A 96 -12.21 8.03 25.32
C ASN A 96 -11.72 7.28 26.58
N SER A 97 -11.48 5.97 26.49
CA SER A 97 -10.93 5.19 27.61
C SER A 97 -9.53 5.65 28.03
N LEU A 98 -8.66 5.99 27.07
CA LEU A 98 -7.31 6.52 27.35
C LEU A 98 -7.34 7.96 27.86
N LEU A 99 -8.26 8.78 27.35
CA LEU A 99 -8.43 10.16 27.78
C LEU A 99 -9.01 10.23 29.20
N ASP A 100 -9.94 9.35 29.56
CA ASP A 100 -10.46 9.22 30.93
C ASP A 100 -9.32 8.88 31.91
N LEU A 101 -8.40 7.99 31.52
CA LEU A 101 -7.21 7.65 32.31
C LEU A 101 -6.21 8.82 32.45
N VAL A 102 -6.17 9.72 31.47
CA VAL A 102 -5.29 10.90 31.46
C VAL A 102 -5.91 12.07 32.23
N GLN A 103 -7.24 12.19 32.22
CA GLN A 103 -7.99 13.27 32.86
C GLN A 103 -8.28 12.99 34.35
N ASP A 104 -8.13 11.74 34.81
CA ASP A 104 -8.27 11.41 36.22
C ASP A 104 -7.15 12.09 37.06
N GLU A 105 -7.54 13.06 37.89
CA GLU A 105 -6.65 13.83 38.78
C GLU A 105 -5.97 12.95 39.85
N THR A 106 -6.41 11.70 40.03
CA THR A 106 -5.81 10.74 40.97
C THR A 106 -4.70 9.85 40.37
N SER A 107 -4.46 9.98 39.06
CA SER A 107 -3.56 9.10 38.31
C SER A 107 -2.07 9.36 38.59
N LEU A 108 -1.31 8.28 38.84
CA LEU A 108 0.14 8.36 39.00
C LEU A 108 0.81 8.77 37.68
N PRO A 109 1.92 9.56 37.70
CA PRO A 109 2.61 10.00 36.49
C PRO A 109 3.03 8.86 35.54
N GLY A 110 3.29 7.67 36.08
CA GLY A 110 3.61 6.47 35.30
C GLY A 110 2.44 5.92 34.47
N LEU A 111 1.22 6.01 35.01
CA LEU A 111 -0.01 5.59 34.32
C LEU A 111 -0.37 6.57 33.20
N VAL A 112 -0.26 7.88 33.47
CA VAL A 112 -0.47 8.94 32.47
C VAL A 112 0.52 8.79 31.30
N HIS A 113 1.81 8.59 31.60
CA HIS A 113 2.82 8.35 30.55
C HIS A 113 2.54 7.07 29.75
N LEU A 114 1.98 6.03 30.38
CA LEU A 114 1.59 4.80 29.69
C LEU A 114 0.39 5.05 28.77
N ALA A 115 -0.64 5.73 29.25
CA ALA A 115 -1.82 6.10 28.46
C ALA A 115 -1.45 6.97 27.26
N PHE A 116 -0.58 7.98 27.44
CA PHE A 116 -0.04 8.78 26.33
C PHE A 116 0.77 7.94 25.34
N LYS A 117 1.47 6.91 25.79
CA LYS A 117 2.22 6.01 24.89
C LYS A 117 1.28 5.13 24.07
N PHE A 118 0.18 4.66 24.64
CA PHE A 118 -0.88 3.96 23.90
C PHE A 118 -1.61 4.89 22.93
N LEU A 119 -1.92 6.12 23.34
CA LEU A 119 -2.49 7.16 22.47
C LEU A 119 -1.54 7.50 21.31
N TYR A 120 -0.24 7.54 21.58
CA TYR A 120 0.78 7.69 20.54
C TYR A 120 0.80 6.49 19.60
N ILE A 121 0.69 5.25 20.09
CA ILE A 121 0.61 4.08 19.20
C ILE A 121 -0.64 4.16 18.29
N ILE A 122 -1.77 4.65 18.79
CA ILE A 122 -2.99 4.83 17.98
C ILE A 122 -2.76 5.88 16.88
N THR A 123 -2.14 7.01 17.22
CA THR A 123 -1.98 8.16 16.31
C THR A 123 -0.75 8.07 15.39
N LYS A 124 0.29 7.33 15.79
CA LYS A 124 1.58 7.37 15.10
C LYS A 124 1.57 6.63 13.76
N THR A 125 0.71 5.65 13.56
CA THR A 125 1.14 4.56 12.68
C THR A 125 1.06 4.84 11.18
N TRP A 126 0.37 5.90 10.75
CA TRP A 126 0.42 6.33 9.34
C TRP A 126 0.19 7.85 9.16
N GLU A 127 -0.62 8.49 10.01
CA GLU A 127 -1.06 9.88 9.82
C GLU A 127 0.08 10.89 9.75
N THR A 128 1.10 10.76 10.61
CA THR A 128 2.23 11.70 10.61
C THR A 128 3.04 11.59 9.32
N ARG A 129 3.29 10.37 8.83
CA ARG A 129 4.05 10.15 7.58
C ARG A 129 3.25 10.63 6.38
N TYR A 130 1.96 10.31 6.36
CA TYR A 130 1.01 10.78 5.37
C TYR A 130 0.99 12.31 5.27
N MET A 131 0.80 12.99 6.41
CA MET A 131 0.75 14.45 6.47
C MET A 131 2.09 15.08 6.04
N LEU A 132 3.23 14.54 6.48
CA LEU A 132 4.54 15.06 6.08
C LEU A 132 4.81 14.89 4.57
N LEU A 133 4.42 13.77 3.97
CA LEU A 133 4.56 13.54 2.53
C LEU A 133 3.64 14.47 1.72
N LEU A 134 2.42 14.70 2.18
CA LEU A 134 1.53 15.69 1.56
C LEU A 134 2.07 17.11 1.69
N TRP A 135 2.57 17.48 2.86
CA TRP A 135 3.22 18.78 3.05
C TRP A 135 4.43 18.93 2.13
N LEU A 136 5.28 17.89 2.03
CA LEU A 136 6.39 17.87 1.10
C LEU A 136 5.90 18.06 -0.34
N SER A 137 4.80 17.39 -0.73
CA SER A 137 4.20 17.55 -2.07
C SER A 137 3.79 19.00 -2.37
N VAL A 138 3.27 19.71 -1.37
CA VAL A 138 2.88 21.12 -1.49
C VAL A 138 4.11 22.01 -1.54
N THR A 139 5.14 21.74 -0.73
CA THR A 139 6.40 22.51 -0.77
C THR A 139 7.10 22.37 -2.12
N CYS A 140 6.97 21.21 -2.78
CA CYS A 140 7.54 20.98 -4.11
C CYS A 140 6.88 21.81 -5.23
N LEU A 141 5.66 22.32 -5.02
CA LEU A 141 4.95 23.19 -5.98
C LEU A 141 5.40 24.65 -5.92
N ILE A 142 6.16 25.05 -4.90
CA ILE A 142 6.58 26.45 -4.77
C ILE A 142 7.67 26.74 -5.83
N PRO A 143 7.56 27.84 -6.60
CA PRO A 143 8.44 28.14 -7.74
C PRO A 143 9.80 28.70 -7.28
N PHE A 144 10.58 27.92 -6.54
CA PHE A 144 11.98 28.23 -6.22
C PHE A 144 12.88 27.04 -6.59
N ASP A 145 14.03 27.29 -7.19
CA ASP A 145 14.98 26.23 -7.58
C ASP A 145 15.49 25.46 -6.35
N PHE A 146 15.35 24.13 -6.38
CA PHE A 146 15.90 23.26 -5.32
C PHE A 146 17.41 23.37 -5.19
N SER A 147 18.11 23.77 -6.26
CA SER A 147 19.55 24.04 -6.24
C SER A 147 19.96 25.14 -5.26
N ARG A 148 19.04 26.01 -4.82
CA ARG A 148 19.31 27.00 -3.76
C ARG A 148 19.39 26.38 -2.37
N LEU A 149 18.75 25.23 -2.17
CA LEU A 149 18.74 24.50 -0.91
C LEU A 149 19.96 23.58 -0.79
N ASP A 150 20.60 23.23 -1.91
CA ASP A 150 21.88 22.50 -1.97
C ASP A 150 23.09 23.37 -1.54
N GLY A 151 22.86 24.37 -0.67
CA GLY A 151 23.78 25.49 -0.40
C GLY A 151 25.26 25.09 -0.24
N ASN A 152 26.16 26.02 -0.60
CA ASN A 152 27.63 25.90 -0.52
C ASN A 152 28.15 25.62 0.91
N LEU A 153 27.86 24.45 1.46
CA LEU A 153 28.54 23.95 2.65
C LEU A 153 29.84 23.27 2.20
N PRO A 154 30.96 23.56 2.87
CA PRO A 154 32.24 22.95 2.54
C PRO A 154 32.11 21.43 2.73
N SER A 155 32.01 20.70 1.63
CA SER A 155 32.14 19.26 1.63
C SER A 155 33.54 18.91 2.13
N GLN A 156 33.63 18.09 3.18
CA GLN A 156 34.90 17.43 3.50
C GLN A 156 35.37 16.64 2.26
N PRO A 157 36.69 16.53 2.04
CA PRO A 157 37.24 15.80 0.90
C PRO A 157 36.84 14.32 0.99
N GLY A 158 35.83 13.91 0.23
CA GLY A 158 35.39 12.52 0.10
C GLY A 158 33.87 12.28 0.16
N GLU A 159 33.07 13.24 0.61
CA GLU A 159 31.62 13.03 0.78
C GLU A 159 30.81 13.91 -0.19
N THR A 160 30.53 13.39 -1.39
CA THR A 160 29.53 13.97 -2.29
C THR A 160 28.15 13.80 -1.67
N ARG A 161 27.69 14.80 -0.89
CA ARG A 161 26.31 14.81 -0.39
C ARG A 161 25.34 14.84 -1.56
N THR A 162 24.32 13.97 -1.50
CA THR A 162 23.28 13.84 -2.52
C THR A 162 22.45 15.12 -2.61
N PRO A 163 22.14 15.61 -3.83
CA PRO A 163 21.34 16.81 -4.00
C PRO A 163 19.92 16.57 -3.45
N ILE A 164 19.26 17.64 -3.02
CA ILE A 164 17.94 17.56 -2.38
C ILE A 164 16.89 16.92 -3.28
N MET A 165 17.01 17.12 -4.60
CA MET A 165 16.15 16.45 -5.57
C MET A 165 16.23 14.91 -5.46
N ASP A 166 17.43 14.39 -5.25
CA ASP A 166 17.68 12.94 -5.14
C ASP A 166 17.14 12.41 -3.82
N ARG A 167 17.30 13.20 -2.75
CA ARG A 167 16.79 12.85 -1.42
C ARG A 167 15.26 12.81 -1.42
N ILE A 168 14.60 13.78 -2.04
CA ILE A 168 13.13 13.82 -2.14
C ILE A 168 12.64 12.63 -2.96
N LEU A 169 13.28 12.35 -4.10
CA LEU A 169 12.90 11.24 -4.96
C LEU A 169 13.09 9.89 -4.25
N GLN A 170 14.23 9.67 -3.60
CA GLN A 170 14.52 8.44 -2.87
C GLN A 170 13.51 8.19 -1.73
N VAL A 171 13.14 9.25 -1.00
CA VAL A 171 12.10 9.15 0.03
C VAL A 171 10.78 8.73 -0.61
N ALA A 172 10.37 9.39 -1.69
CA ALA A 172 9.12 9.09 -2.35
C ALA A 172 9.08 7.65 -2.92
N GLU A 173 10.16 7.20 -3.57
CA GLU A 173 10.34 5.81 -4.04
C GLU A 173 10.24 4.81 -2.89
N SER A 174 10.86 5.09 -1.74
CA SER A 174 10.80 4.19 -0.57
C SER A 174 9.39 4.04 -0.01
N TYR A 175 8.55 5.07 -0.11
CA TYR A 175 7.17 5.04 0.37
C TYR A 175 6.16 4.51 -0.67
N LEU A 176 6.52 4.44 -1.96
CA LEU A 176 5.66 3.85 -2.99
C LEU A 176 5.55 2.32 -2.89
N VAL A 177 6.50 1.68 -2.23
CA VAL A 177 6.61 0.21 -2.08
C VAL A 177 5.97 -0.26 -0.75
N VAL A 178 5.64 0.66 0.16
CA VAL A 178 5.04 0.34 1.47
C VAL A 178 3.55 0.08 1.32
N SER A 179 2.99 -0.83 2.11
CA SER A 179 1.56 -1.18 2.07
C SER A 179 0.62 -0.13 2.66
N ASP A 180 1.13 0.77 3.50
CA ASP A 180 0.32 1.74 4.24
C ASP A 180 -0.29 2.87 3.40
N LYS A 181 -1.17 3.67 4.03
CA LYS A 181 -1.79 4.86 3.41
C LYS A 181 -0.79 5.95 3.02
N ALA A 182 0.42 5.98 3.58
CA ALA A 182 1.43 6.95 3.21
C ALA A 182 1.90 6.75 1.75
N ARG A 183 1.71 5.55 1.17
CA ARG A 183 1.88 5.27 -0.26
C ARG A 183 1.04 6.19 -1.17
N ASP A 184 -0.22 6.46 -0.80
CA ASP A 184 -1.08 7.37 -1.57
C ASP A 184 -0.51 8.80 -1.55
N ALA A 185 -0.02 9.25 -0.40
CA ALA A 185 0.66 10.54 -0.27
C ALA A 185 1.99 10.58 -1.03
N ALA A 186 2.73 9.48 -1.08
CA ALA A 186 3.96 9.36 -1.87
C ALA A 186 3.66 9.44 -3.38
N ALA A 187 2.60 8.80 -3.87
CA ALA A 187 2.15 8.94 -5.26
C ALA A 187 1.79 10.39 -5.62
N VAL A 188 1.12 11.10 -4.72
CA VAL A 188 0.83 12.54 -4.87
C VAL A 188 2.11 13.38 -4.84
N LEU A 189 3.09 13.05 -4.00
CA LEU A 189 4.38 13.71 -3.94
C LEU A 189 5.16 13.53 -5.25
N VAL A 190 5.33 12.29 -5.72
CA VAL A 190 6.05 11.96 -6.95
C VAL A 190 5.42 12.63 -8.16
N SER A 191 4.10 12.52 -8.30
CA SER A 191 3.38 13.09 -9.45
C SER A 191 3.57 14.60 -9.56
N LYS A 192 3.50 15.33 -8.45
CA LYS A 192 3.73 16.78 -8.45
C LYS A 192 5.21 17.13 -8.62
N PHE A 193 6.11 16.35 -8.03
CA PHE A 193 7.55 16.61 -8.06
C PHE A 193 8.16 16.38 -9.44
N ILE A 194 7.82 15.28 -10.12
CA ILE A 194 8.38 14.92 -11.44
C ILE A 194 7.85 15.78 -12.57
N VAL A 195 6.64 16.32 -12.44
CA VAL A 195 6.02 17.18 -13.46
C VAL A 195 6.65 18.59 -13.48
N ARG A 196 7.33 18.98 -12.39
CA ARG A 196 8.01 20.28 -12.30
C ARG A 196 9.12 20.38 -13.37
N PRO A 197 9.24 21.50 -14.12
CA PRO A 197 10.15 21.62 -15.26
C PRO A 197 11.62 21.28 -14.93
N ASP A 198 12.15 21.78 -13.81
CA ASP A 198 13.56 21.58 -13.41
C ASP A 198 13.87 20.11 -13.07
N VAL A 199 12.89 19.41 -12.48
CA VAL A 199 12.99 18.01 -12.05
C VAL A 199 12.69 17.08 -13.23
N LYS A 200 11.67 17.40 -14.04
CA LYS A 200 11.25 16.65 -15.23
C LYS A 200 12.43 16.37 -16.15
N GLN A 201 13.24 17.38 -16.43
CA GLN A 201 14.40 17.25 -17.31
C GLN A 201 15.50 16.34 -16.76
N ARG A 202 15.63 16.23 -15.43
CA ARG A 202 16.75 15.51 -14.78
C ARG A 202 16.37 14.13 -14.23
N LYS A 203 15.12 13.93 -13.81
CA LYS A 203 14.71 12.79 -12.99
C LYS A 203 13.56 11.96 -13.57
N MET A 204 12.80 12.48 -14.53
CA MET A 204 11.66 11.75 -15.10
C MET A 204 12.09 10.42 -15.73
N ALA A 205 13.17 10.41 -16.53
CA ALA A 205 13.67 9.17 -17.14
C ALA A 205 14.09 8.14 -16.09
N SER A 206 14.90 8.57 -15.10
CA SER A 206 15.36 7.70 -14.01
C SER A 206 14.20 7.10 -13.21
N PHE A 207 13.15 7.89 -12.95
CA PHE A 207 11.97 7.41 -12.24
C PHE A 207 11.17 6.40 -13.08
N LEU A 208 11.01 6.63 -14.39
CA LEU A 208 10.32 5.69 -15.27
C LEU A 208 11.10 4.38 -15.40
N ASP A 209 12.43 4.44 -15.53
CA ASP A 209 13.29 3.26 -15.57
C ASP A 209 13.18 2.47 -14.26
N TRP A 210 13.21 3.16 -13.11
CA TRP A 210 13.00 2.54 -11.81
C TRP A 210 11.61 1.91 -11.69
N SER A 211 10.56 2.61 -12.15
CA SER A 211 9.18 2.11 -12.12
C SER A 211 9.03 0.86 -12.98
N LEU A 212 9.54 0.86 -14.21
CA LEU A 212 9.50 -0.29 -15.11
C LEU A 212 10.30 -1.47 -14.56
N CYS A 213 11.48 -1.21 -14.01
CA CYS A 213 12.29 -2.22 -13.35
C CYS A 213 11.53 -2.83 -12.16
N THR A 214 10.95 -2.00 -11.30
CA THR A 214 10.18 -2.43 -10.13
C THR A 214 8.95 -3.24 -10.52
N LEU A 215 8.21 -2.81 -11.55
CA LEU A 215 7.06 -3.55 -12.09
C LEU A 215 7.48 -4.90 -12.69
N ALA A 216 8.64 -4.97 -13.36
CA ALA A 216 9.15 -6.22 -13.95
C ALA A 216 9.63 -7.25 -12.93
N HIS A 217 10.12 -6.80 -11.77
CA HIS A 217 10.57 -7.68 -10.69
C HIS A 217 9.45 -8.10 -9.73
N SER A 218 8.31 -7.40 -9.77
CA SER A 218 7.16 -7.67 -8.91
C SER A 218 6.26 -8.75 -9.51
N SER A 219 5.80 -9.71 -8.70
CA SER A 219 4.89 -10.77 -9.14
C SER A 219 3.47 -10.54 -8.62
N PHE A 220 2.47 -10.70 -9.49
CA PHE A 220 1.04 -10.67 -9.12
C PHE A 220 0.63 -11.81 -8.18
N GLN A 221 1.45 -12.86 -8.08
CA GLN A 221 1.17 -14.02 -7.23
C GLN A 221 1.51 -13.76 -5.76
N THR A 222 2.27 -12.69 -5.47
CA THR A 222 2.71 -12.34 -4.11
C THR A 222 1.96 -11.11 -3.62
N ILE A 223 1.51 -11.14 -2.36
CA ILE A 223 0.84 -10.01 -1.71
C ILE A 223 1.71 -8.74 -1.77
N GLU A 224 3.00 -8.88 -1.48
CA GLU A 224 3.98 -7.79 -1.59
C GLU A 224 4.04 -7.23 -3.02
N GLY A 225 4.13 -8.10 -4.04
CA GLY A 225 4.14 -7.67 -5.43
C GLY A 225 2.88 -6.90 -5.83
N VAL A 226 1.68 -7.34 -5.41
CA VAL A 226 0.42 -6.62 -5.69
C VAL A 226 0.43 -5.22 -5.07
N ILE A 227 0.92 -5.08 -3.84
CA ILE A 227 1.04 -3.80 -3.13
C ILE A 227 1.98 -2.85 -3.86
N VAL A 228 3.15 -3.33 -4.29
CA VAL A 228 4.13 -2.51 -5.04
C VAL A 228 3.54 -2.06 -6.36
N MET A 229 2.92 -2.97 -7.12
CA MET A 229 2.33 -2.69 -8.42
C MET A 229 1.25 -1.61 -8.32
N ASP A 230 0.34 -1.74 -7.34
CA ASP A 230 -0.73 -0.77 -7.09
C ASP A 230 -0.17 0.63 -6.76
N GLY A 231 0.88 0.72 -5.92
CA GLY A 231 1.57 1.98 -5.62
C GLY A 231 2.21 2.63 -6.86
N MET A 232 2.91 1.84 -7.67
CA MET A 232 3.54 2.32 -8.89
C MET A 232 2.51 2.81 -9.91
N LEU A 233 1.44 2.04 -10.13
CA LEU A 233 0.37 2.42 -11.05
C LEU A 233 -0.32 3.70 -10.60
N GLN A 234 -0.61 3.85 -9.30
CA GLN A 234 -1.20 5.07 -8.75
C GLN A 234 -0.29 6.29 -8.93
N ALA A 235 1.02 6.14 -8.77
CA ALA A 235 2.00 7.22 -9.01
C ALA A 235 2.04 7.63 -10.49
N LEU A 236 2.05 6.66 -11.42
CA LEU A 236 2.08 6.91 -12.86
C LEU A 236 0.79 7.58 -13.35
N VAL A 237 -0.38 7.12 -12.89
CA VAL A 237 -1.68 7.73 -13.22
C VAL A 237 -1.75 9.16 -12.70
N SER A 238 -1.40 9.38 -11.44
CA SER A 238 -1.40 10.72 -10.84
C SER A 238 -0.44 11.68 -11.55
N THR A 239 0.69 11.14 -12.05
CA THR A 239 1.67 11.92 -12.84
C THR A 239 1.06 12.34 -14.17
N ARG A 240 0.42 11.41 -14.90
CA ARG A 240 -0.29 11.72 -16.16
C ARG A 240 -1.33 12.82 -15.96
N ASP A 241 -2.16 12.70 -14.93
CA ASP A 241 -3.23 13.66 -14.67
C ASP A 241 -2.66 15.04 -14.31
N SER A 242 -1.55 15.09 -13.57
CA SER A 242 -0.82 16.33 -13.25
C SER A 242 -0.17 16.97 -14.49
N LEU A 243 0.37 16.17 -15.43
CA LEU A 243 0.87 16.67 -16.72
C LEU A 243 -0.25 17.27 -17.58
N TRP A 244 -1.45 16.69 -17.51
CA TRP A 244 -2.64 17.14 -18.24
C TRP A 244 -3.15 18.48 -17.70
N ILE A 245 -3.26 18.62 -16.36
CA ILE A 245 -3.64 19.87 -15.69
C ILE A 245 -2.64 21.00 -15.97
N CYS A 246 -1.35 20.69 -16.07
CA CYS A 246 -0.29 21.66 -16.34
C CYS A 246 -0.18 22.04 -17.85
N GLY A 247 -1.04 21.49 -18.72
CA GLY A 247 -1.12 21.89 -20.14
C GLY A 247 0.10 21.51 -21.00
N THR A 248 0.99 20.63 -20.53
CA THR A 248 2.29 20.38 -21.18
C THR A 248 2.27 19.39 -22.36
N VAL A 249 1.09 18.97 -22.84
CA VAL A 249 0.96 17.90 -23.86
C VAL A 249 0.29 18.32 -25.17
N PHE A 250 -0.07 19.59 -25.37
CA PHE A 250 -0.41 20.08 -26.72
C PHE A 250 0.18 21.48 -26.99
N PRO A 251 1.33 21.58 -27.68
CA PRO A 251 1.60 22.75 -28.48
C PRO A 251 0.62 22.77 -29.67
N ASN A 252 -0.06 23.90 -29.90
CA ASN A 252 -0.59 24.25 -31.22
C ASN A 252 0.58 24.48 -32.19
#